data_AF-A0A1F9YU89-F1
#
_entry.id   AF-A0A1F9YU89-F1
#
_cell.length_a   1.000
_cell.length_b   1.000
_cell.length_c   1.000
_cell.angle_alpha   90.00
_cell.angle_beta   90.00
_cell.angle_gamma   90.00
#
_symmetry.space_group_name_H-M   'P 1'
#
loop_
_entity.id
_entity.type
_entity.pdbx_description
1 polymer ?
#
loop_
_entity_poly.entity_id
_entity_poly.type
_entity_poly.pdbx_seq_one_letter_code
_entity_poly.pdbx_strand_id
1 'polypeptide(L)'
;MKAEWNKAIQRFILNNLGQMDQEDVDAWVDGELELAPMMEPPLRAQSQYRDQILRELHQITAMEIFDRFQNEHPELVFKDKNTAMVRIGKELEALKSIVVTL
;
A
#
# COMPACT_ATOMS: atom_id res chain seq x y z
N MET A 1 -20.83 4.39 -2.12
CA MET A 1 -19.86 5.21 -1.36
C MET A 1 -18.58 4.40 -1.28
N LYS A 2 -17.46 4.84 -1.90
CA LYS A 2 -16.17 4.17 -1.65
C LYS A 2 -15.84 4.41 -0.18
N ALA A 3 -15.59 3.33 0.54
CA ALA A 3 -15.45 3.36 1.98
C ALA A 3 -14.14 4.10 2.40
N GLU A 4 -14.17 4.80 3.53
CA GLU A 4 -13.16 5.83 3.87
C GLU A 4 -11.77 5.24 4.12
N TRP A 5 -11.69 4.04 4.70
CA TRP A 5 -10.42 3.36 4.98
C TRP A 5 -9.77 2.83 3.71
N ASN A 6 -10.57 2.30 2.78
CA ASN A 6 -10.09 1.90 1.46
C ASN A 6 -9.36 3.07 0.79
N LYS A 7 -9.99 4.24 0.72
CA LYS A 7 -9.39 5.44 0.13
C LYS A 7 -8.14 5.90 0.90
N ALA A 8 -8.19 5.90 2.22
CA ALA A 8 -7.07 6.32 3.06
C ALA A 8 -5.84 5.42 2.86
N ILE A 9 -6.03 4.11 2.84
CA ILE A 9 -4.95 3.12 2.65
C ILE A 9 -4.38 3.20 1.23
N GLN A 10 -5.23 3.32 0.22
CA GLN A 10 -4.78 3.56 -1.16
C GLN A 10 -3.91 4.81 -1.24
N ARG A 11 -4.38 5.93 -0.65
CA ARG A 11 -3.62 7.19 -0.65
C ARG A 11 -2.33 7.10 0.14
N PHE A 12 -2.28 6.36 1.24
CA PHE A 12 -1.05 6.12 1.97
C PHE A 12 0.00 5.45 1.07
N ILE A 13 -0.34 4.32 0.43
CA ILE A 13 0.60 3.58 -0.40
C ILE A 13 1.07 4.45 -1.58
N LEU A 14 0.13 5.10 -2.27
CA LEU A 14 0.43 5.96 -3.42
C LEU A 14 1.34 7.13 -3.03
N ASN A 15 1.05 7.82 -1.92
CA ASN A 15 1.82 8.98 -1.51
C ASN A 15 3.24 8.60 -1.06
N ASN A 16 3.41 7.49 -0.34
CA ASN A 16 4.75 7.07 0.09
C ASN A 16 5.59 6.61 -1.10
N LEU A 17 5.03 5.84 -2.03
CA LEU A 17 5.72 5.48 -3.27
C LEU A 17 6.03 6.72 -4.13
N GLY A 18 5.12 7.69 -4.20
CA GLY A 18 5.29 8.89 -5.01
C GLY A 18 6.28 9.91 -4.43
N GLN A 19 6.68 9.73 -3.16
CA GLN A 19 7.71 10.54 -2.50
C GLN A 19 9.11 9.93 -2.62
N MET A 20 9.21 8.67 -3.06
CA MET A 20 10.47 7.99 -3.32
C MET A 20 11.09 8.48 -4.63
N ASP A 21 12.41 8.44 -4.71
CA ASP A 21 13.08 8.53 -5.99
C ASP A 21 13.13 7.15 -6.69
N GLN A 22 13.70 7.09 -7.89
CA GLN A 22 13.75 5.84 -8.66
C GLN A 22 14.61 4.76 -7.97
N GLU A 23 15.65 5.13 -7.22
CA GLU A 23 16.51 4.19 -6.51
C GLU A 23 15.75 3.56 -5.35
N ASP A 24 15.03 4.38 -4.58
CA ASP A 24 14.16 3.93 -3.49
C ASP A 24 13.01 3.05 -4.00
N VAL A 25 12.40 3.39 -5.14
CA VAL A 25 11.36 2.54 -5.76
C VAL A 25 11.91 1.18 -6.14
N ASP A 26 13.10 1.13 -6.75
CA ASP A 26 13.76 -0.13 -7.10
C ASP A 26 14.08 -0.95 -5.84
N ALA A 27 14.65 -0.34 -4.81
CA ALA A 27 14.93 -0.97 -3.53
C ALA A 27 13.65 -1.49 -2.84
N TRP A 28 12.55 -0.74 -2.92
CA TRP A 28 11.25 -1.18 -2.42
C TRP A 28 10.71 -2.38 -3.21
N VAL A 29 10.83 -2.39 -4.55
CA VAL A 29 10.43 -3.54 -5.39
C VAL A 29 11.22 -4.80 -5.03
N ASP A 30 12.52 -4.64 -4.77
CA ASP A 30 13.43 -5.73 -4.38
C ASP A 30 13.21 -6.18 -2.92
N GLY A 31 12.42 -5.43 -2.15
CA GLY A 31 12.03 -5.77 -0.78
C GLY A 31 13.02 -5.30 0.28
N GLU A 32 13.93 -4.40 -0.06
CA GLU A 32 14.88 -3.78 0.87
C GLU A 32 14.21 -2.68 1.72
N LEU A 33 13.13 -2.09 1.21
CA LEU A 33 12.29 -1.10 1.90
C LEU A 33 10.86 -1.63 2.07
N GLU A 34 10.22 -1.32 3.19
CA GLU A 34 8.83 -1.70 3.49
C GLU A 34 7.98 -0.49 3.87
N LEU A 35 6.74 -0.45 3.38
CA LEU A 35 5.80 0.65 3.66
C LEU A 35 4.80 0.31 4.75
N ALA A 36 4.36 -0.95 4.84
CA ALA A 36 3.33 -1.38 5.78
C ALA A 36 3.64 -1.05 7.25
N PRO A 37 4.88 -1.21 7.76
CA PRO A 37 5.19 -0.86 9.16
C PRO A 37 4.93 0.62 9.49
N MET A 38 5.07 1.52 8.52
CA MET A 38 4.81 2.96 8.71
C MET A 38 3.33 3.25 8.94
N MET A 39 2.42 2.35 8.51
CA MET A 39 0.98 2.45 8.78
C MET A 39 0.56 1.84 10.11
N GLU A 40 1.43 1.12 10.81
CA GLU A 40 1.04 0.49 12.07
C GLU A 40 0.60 1.53 13.12
N PRO A 41 1.33 2.62 13.40
CA PRO A 41 0.92 3.61 14.40
C PRO A 41 -0.48 4.22 14.14
N PRO A 42 -0.81 4.72 12.92
CA PRO A 42 -2.15 5.25 12.67
C PRO A 42 -3.23 4.17 12.70
N LEU A 43 -2.95 2.94 12.24
CA LEU A 43 -3.90 1.84 12.34
C LEU A 43 -4.17 1.46 13.81
N ARG A 44 -3.13 1.39 14.64
CA ARG A 44 -3.23 1.11 16.08
C ARG A 44 -4.06 2.15 16.82
N ALA A 45 -3.86 3.43 16.51
CA ALA A 45 -4.65 4.53 17.06
C ALA A 45 -6.14 4.43 16.71
N GLN A 46 -6.48 3.71 15.64
CA GLN A 46 -7.82 3.52 15.10
C GLN A 46 -8.31 2.07 15.26
N SER A 47 -7.71 1.30 16.16
CA SER A 47 -8.00 -0.13 16.41
C SER A 47 -9.47 -0.41 16.73
N GLN A 48 -10.21 0.55 17.28
CA GLN A 48 -11.67 0.46 17.46
C GLN A 48 -12.46 0.21 16.15
N TYR A 49 -11.88 0.52 14.99
CA TYR A 49 -12.45 0.28 13.66
C TYR A 49 -11.83 -0.92 12.93
N ARG A 50 -11.06 -1.76 13.63
CA ARG A 50 -10.32 -2.92 13.08
C ARG A 50 -11.11 -3.72 12.05
N ASP A 51 -12.31 -4.19 12.39
CA ASP A 51 -13.08 -5.07 11.52
C ASP A 51 -13.58 -4.36 10.25
N GLN A 52 -13.84 -3.04 10.35
CA GLN A 52 -14.17 -2.22 9.19
C GLN A 52 -12.93 -2.03 8.31
N ILE A 53 -11.80 -1.66 8.90
CA ILE A 53 -10.52 -1.49 8.21
C ILE A 53 -10.13 -2.78 7.47
N LEU A 54 -10.21 -3.94 8.14
CA LEU A 54 -9.87 -5.24 7.56
C LEU A 54 -10.78 -5.58 6.38
N ARG A 55 -12.09 -5.38 6.53
CA ARG A 55 -13.07 -5.59 5.45
C ARG A 55 -12.78 -4.72 4.23
N GLU A 56 -12.41 -3.47 4.45
CA GLU A 56 -12.09 -2.53 3.38
C GLU A 56 -10.73 -2.83 2.72
N LEU A 57 -9.74 -3.29 3.49
CA LEU A 57 -8.46 -3.79 2.99
C LEU A 57 -8.63 -4.97 2.03
N HIS A 58 -9.55 -5.91 2.34
CA HIS A 58 -9.86 -7.02 1.45
C HIS A 58 -10.44 -6.61 0.09
N GLN A 59 -10.91 -5.37 -0.05
CA GLN A 59 -11.44 -4.84 -1.31
C GLN A 59 -10.38 -4.13 -2.15
N ILE A 60 -9.18 -3.87 -1.63
CA ILE A 60 -8.09 -3.23 -2.37
C ILE A 60 -7.37 -4.31 -3.18
N THR A 61 -7.20 -4.06 -4.48
CA THR A 61 -6.42 -4.93 -5.37
C THR A 61 -5.07 -4.29 -5.69
N ALA A 62 -4.03 -5.12 -5.82
CA ALA A 62 -2.70 -4.65 -6.19
C ALA A 62 -2.69 -3.96 -7.58
N MET A 63 -3.49 -4.49 -8.51
CA MET A 63 -3.65 -3.90 -9.86
C MET A 63 -4.22 -2.49 -9.80
N GLU A 64 -5.24 -2.24 -8.96
CA GLU A 64 -5.80 -0.88 -8.81
C GLU A 64 -4.77 0.11 -8.28
N ILE A 65 -3.95 -0.28 -7.30
CA ILE A 65 -2.87 0.57 -6.79
C ILE A 65 -1.83 0.84 -7.88
N PHE A 66 -1.39 -0.22 -8.57
CA PHE A 66 -0.38 -0.11 -9.64
C PHE A 66 -0.83 0.84 -10.75
N ASP A 67 -2.04 0.62 -11.29
CA ASP A 67 -2.57 1.44 -12.37
C ASP A 67 -2.74 2.90 -11.92
N ARG A 68 -3.19 3.15 -10.68
CA ARG A 68 -3.28 4.51 -10.14
C ARG A 68 -1.89 5.15 -9.99
N PHE A 69 -0.93 4.41 -9.47
CA PHE A 69 0.43 4.91 -9.29
C PHE A 69 1.05 5.32 -10.62
N GLN A 70 1.01 4.47 -11.65
CA GLN A 70 1.56 4.81 -12.97
C GLN A 70 0.89 6.03 -13.61
N ASN A 71 -0.39 6.25 -13.32
CA ASN A 71 -1.11 7.44 -13.79
C ASN A 71 -0.73 8.71 -13.03
N GLU A 72 -0.46 8.61 -11.71
CA GLU A 72 -0.13 9.75 -10.85
C GLU A 72 1.37 10.10 -10.90
N HIS A 73 2.23 9.12 -11.14
CA HIS A 73 3.70 9.22 -11.13
C HIS A 73 4.33 8.57 -12.37
N PRO A 74 4.06 9.06 -13.60
CA PRO A 74 4.64 8.51 -14.83
C PRO A 74 6.18 8.61 -14.88
N GLU A 75 6.79 9.46 -14.05
CA GLU A 75 8.23 9.63 -13.90
C GLU A 75 8.92 8.46 -13.18
N LEU A 76 8.18 7.69 -12.36
CA LEU A 76 8.71 6.52 -11.64
C LEU A 76 8.36 5.24 -12.40
N VAL A 77 9.38 4.54 -12.88
CA VAL A 77 9.22 3.40 -13.78
C VAL A 77 9.55 2.09 -13.07
N PHE A 78 8.60 1.17 -13.06
CA PHE A 78 8.86 -0.20 -12.64
C PHE A 78 9.49 -1.01 -13.79
N LYS A 79 10.66 -1.60 -13.54
CA LYS A 79 11.34 -2.48 -14.50
C LYS A 79 10.49 -3.70 -14.90
N ASP A 80 9.77 -4.26 -13.92
CA ASP A 80 8.87 -5.40 -14.13
C ASP A 80 7.52 -5.12 -13.44
N LYS A 81 6.45 -5.07 -14.25
CA LYS A 81 5.08 -4.88 -13.79
C LYS A 81 4.62 -5.99 -12.83
N ASN A 82 4.95 -7.24 -13.12
CA ASN A 82 4.55 -8.38 -12.27
C ASN A 82 5.23 -8.32 -10.91
N THR A 83 6.53 -8.00 -10.87
CA THR A 83 7.26 -7.85 -9.61
C THR A 83 6.68 -6.72 -8.76
N ALA A 84 6.42 -5.57 -9.37
CA ALA A 84 5.77 -4.45 -8.68
C ALA A 84 4.37 -4.82 -8.15
N MET A 85 3.53 -5.47 -8.96
CA MET A 85 2.20 -5.93 -8.51
C MET A 85 2.30 -6.94 -7.36
N VAL A 86 3.25 -7.88 -7.40
CA VAL A 86 3.50 -8.83 -6.31
C VAL A 86 3.92 -8.09 -5.04
N ARG A 87 4.81 -7.09 -5.17
CA ARG A 87 5.27 -6.29 -4.03
C ARG A 87 4.14 -5.49 -3.39
N ILE A 88 3.31 -4.81 -4.19
CA ILE A 88 2.08 -4.15 -3.69
C ILE A 88 1.19 -5.16 -2.96
N GLY A 89 1.00 -6.36 -3.52
CA GLY A 89 0.24 -7.43 -2.89
C GLY A 89 0.80 -7.81 -1.51
N LYS A 90 2.12 -7.95 -1.40
CA LYS A 90 2.80 -8.22 -0.11
C LYS A 90 2.59 -7.10 0.90
N GLU A 91 2.66 -5.83 0.49
CA GLU A 91 2.37 -4.70 1.38
C GLU A 91 0.92 -4.73 1.89
N LEU A 92 -0.04 -5.01 1.01
CA LEU A 92 -1.45 -5.13 1.40
C LEU A 92 -1.69 -6.28 2.38
N GLU A 93 -1.01 -7.42 2.20
CA GLU A 93 -1.07 -8.54 3.15
C GLU A 93 -0.40 -8.20 4.48
N ALA A 94 0.74 -7.49 4.46
CA ALA A 94 1.39 -7.02 5.68
C ALA A 94 0.48 -6.07 6.48
N LEU A 95 -0.20 -5.14 5.80
CA LEU A 95 -1.21 -4.27 6.42
C LEU A 95 -2.36 -5.06 7.04
N LYS A 96 -2.87 -6.09 6.36
CA LYS A 96 -3.91 -6.97 6.92
C LYS A 96 -3.38 -7.69 8.17
N SER A 97 -2.16 -8.21 8.12
CA SER A 97 -1.53 -8.88 9.27
C SER A 97 -1.43 -7.93 10.47
N ILE A 98 -0.98 -6.70 10.25
CA ILE A 98 -0.94 -5.66 11.28
C ILE A 98 -2.33 -5.49 11.89
N VAL A 99 -3.36 -5.22 11.07
CA VAL A 99 -4.73 -4.99 11.54
C VAL A 99 -5.31 -6.19 12.30
N VAL A 100 -5.00 -7.41 11.87
CA VAL A 100 -5.44 -8.64 12.56
C VAL A 100 -4.89 -8.70 13.99
N THR A 101 -3.70 -8.15 14.23
CA THR A 101 -3.01 -8.16 15.54
C THR A 101 -3.31 -6.96 16.44
N LEU A 102 -4.05 -5.96 15.94
CA LEU A 102 -4.56 -4.82 16.72
C LEU A 102 -5.73 -5.24 17.61
#